data_AF-D2K749-F1
#
_entry.id   AF-D2K749-F1
#
_cell.length_a   1.000
_cell.length_b   1.000
_cell.length_c   1.000
_cell.angle_alpha   90.00
_cell.angle_beta   90.00
_cell.angle_gamma   90.00
#
_symmetry.space_group_name_H-M   'P 1'
#
loop_
_entity.id
_entity.type
_entity.pdbx_description
1 polymer ?
#
loop_
_entity_poly.entity_id
_entity_poly.type
_entity_poly.pdbx_seq_one_letter_code
_entity_poly.pdbx_strand_id
1 'polypeptide(L)'
;MAKLLALGDSHLEALKLAADLNLLAVDEVRFCIVPGATAVGMRNPNSITNALTLFRTAASSMQDATHILVHLGEVDCGFVMWWRQQKYGEPIEHQMRESLAAYSDFILELQSMN
;
A
#
# COMPACT_ATOMS: atom_id res chain seq x y z
N MET A 1 -16.80 17.26 5.57
CA MET A 1 -16.10 17.19 4.28
C MET A 1 -15.36 15.88 4.23
N ALA A 2 -15.53 15.09 3.19
CA ALA A 2 -14.87 13.80 3.02
C ALA A 2 -13.46 14.01 2.47
N LYS A 3 -12.46 13.52 3.21
CA LYS A 3 -11.05 13.64 2.89
C LYS A 3 -10.42 12.25 2.76
N LEU A 4 -9.84 11.96 1.59
CA LEU A 4 -9.28 10.65 1.26
C LEU A 4 -7.74 10.74 1.18
N LEU A 5 -7.05 9.93 1.97
CA LEU A 5 -5.65 9.61 1.77
C LEU A 5 -5.55 8.22 1.13
N ALA A 6 -4.97 8.14 -0.08
CA ALA A 6 -4.77 6.90 -0.80
C ALA A 6 -3.26 6.56 -0.86
N LEU A 7 -2.89 5.38 -0.35
CA LEU A 7 -1.51 4.89 -0.25
C LEU A 7 -1.38 3.62 -1.08
N GLY A 8 -0.34 3.49 -1.91
CA GLY A 8 -0.21 2.27 -2.70
C GLY A 8 0.94 2.25 -3.69
N ASP A 9 0.94 1.18 -4.50
CA ASP A 9 1.83 1.03 -5.64
C ASP A 9 1.26 1.65 -6.92
N SER A 10 1.88 1.36 -8.07
CA SER A 10 1.48 1.88 -9.39
C SER A 10 0.03 1.60 -9.78
N HIS A 11 -0.63 0.58 -9.21
CA HIS A 11 -2.04 0.30 -9.50
C HIS A 11 -3.00 1.37 -8.99
N LEU A 12 -2.54 2.21 -8.06
CA LEU A 12 -3.32 3.34 -7.57
C LEU A 12 -3.48 4.47 -8.62
N GLU A 13 -2.67 4.48 -9.70
CA GLU A 13 -2.78 5.44 -10.79
C GLU A 13 -4.15 5.42 -11.47
N ALA A 14 -4.82 4.27 -11.53
CA ALA A 14 -6.18 4.17 -12.06
C ALA A 14 -7.19 4.95 -11.20
N LEU A 15 -7.06 4.87 -9.86
CA LEU A 15 -7.89 5.65 -8.94
C LEU A 15 -7.53 7.14 -8.99
N LYS A 16 -6.25 7.45 -9.17
CA LYS A 16 -5.79 8.83 -9.36
C LYS A 16 -6.40 9.44 -10.62
N LEU A 17 -6.42 8.73 -11.74
CA LEU A 17 -7.09 9.18 -12.95
C LEU A 17 -8.59 9.44 -12.71
N ALA A 18 -9.27 8.56 -11.98
CA ALA A 18 -10.68 8.77 -11.62
C ALA A 18 -10.89 10.03 -10.77
N ALA A 19 -9.97 10.31 -9.84
CA ALA A 19 -9.98 11.55 -9.05
C ALA A 19 -9.75 12.79 -9.93
N ASP A 20 -8.76 12.76 -10.82
CA ASP A 20 -8.44 13.87 -11.74
C ASP A 20 -9.63 14.17 -12.68
N LEU A 21 -10.45 13.16 -12.99
CA LEU A 21 -11.69 13.27 -13.76
C LEU A 21 -12.92 13.66 -12.92
N ASN A 22 -12.75 13.96 -11.63
CA ASN A 22 -13.82 14.28 -10.68
C ASN A 22 -14.90 13.20 -10.56
N LEU A 23 -14.52 11.92 -10.68
CA LEU A 23 -15.43 10.78 -10.53
C LEU A 23 -15.56 10.31 -9.08
N LEU A 24 -14.76 10.85 -8.16
CA LEU A 24 -14.81 10.51 -6.74
C LEU A 24 -15.69 11.50 -5.98
N ALA A 25 -16.57 10.99 -5.13
CA ALA A 25 -17.42 11.79 -4.24
C ALA A 25 -16.65 12.17 -2.95
N VAL A 26 -15.54 12.88 -3.07
CA VAL A 26 -14.70 13.37 -1.96
C VAL A 26 -14.32 14.83 -2.18
N ASP A 27 -14.15 15.59 -1.10
CA ASP A 27 -13.83 17.02 -1.16
C ASP A 27 -12.33 17.27 -1.33
N GLU A 28 -11.49 16.43 -0.72
CA GLU A 28 -10.03 16.47 -0.83
C GLU A 28 -9.50 15.05 -0.98
N VAL A 29 -8.56 14.85 -1.89
CA VAL A 29 -7.87 13.57 -2.06
C VAL A 29 -6.37 13.79 -2.19
N ARG A 30 -5.59 12.97 -1.49
CA ARG A 30 -4.13 12.90 -1.63
C ARG A 30 -3.70 11.49 -1.97
N PHE A 31 -2.78 11.39 -2.91
CA PHE A 31 -2.22 10.13 -3.35
C PHE A 31 -0.74 10.06 -2.95
N CYS A 32 -0.33 8.96 -2.33
CA CYS A 32 1.06 8.57 -2.16
C CYS A 32 1.29 7.27 -2.93
N ILE A 33 1.84 7.41 -4.13
CA ILE A 33 2.09 6.30 -5.07
C ILE A 33 3.59 6.02 -5.03
N VAL A 34 3.96 4.82 -4.59
CA VAL A 34 5.36 4.36 -4.58
C VAL A 34 5.47 3.14 -5.48
N PRO A 35 5.94 3.29 -6.74
CA PRO A 35 6.04 2.18 -7.69
C PRO A 35 6.85 1.01 -7.12
N GLY A 36 6.31 -0.20 -7.27
CA GLY A 36 6.92 -1.43 -6.75
C GLY A 36 6.88 -1.57 -5.22
N ALA A 37 6.12 -0.74 -4.51
CA ALA A 37 5.83 -0.98 -3.10
C ALA A 37 5.12 -2.33 -2.93
N THR A 38 5.52 -3.07 -1.90
CA THR A 38 4.97 -4.38 -1.57
C THR A 38 4.57 -4.40 -0.10
N ALA A 39 3.56 -5.20 0.25
CA ALA A 39 3.14 -5.40 1.63
C ALA A 39 4.30 -5.94 2.47
N VAL A 40 5.01 -6.97 2.01
CA VAL A 40 6.16 -7.53 2.75
C VAL A 40 7.29 -6.50 2.88
N GLY A 41 7.46 -5.63 1.88
CA GLY A 41 8.40 -4.52 1.92
C GLY A 41 8.09 -3.49 3.01
N MET A 42 6.86 -3.42 3.52
CA MET A 42 6.48 -2.53 4.62
C MET A 42 7.10 -2.95 5.95
N ARG A 43 7.53 -4.21 6.10
CA ARG A 43 8.28 -4.66 7.28
C ARG A 43 9.78 -4.41 7.15
N ASN A 44 10.27 -4.02 5.98
CA ASN A 44 11.69 -3.79 5.75
C ASN A 44 12.01 -2.29 5.68
N PRO A 45 12.53 -1.67 6.76
CA PRO A 45 12.91 -0.26 6.75
C PRO A 45 14.08 0.05 5.78
N ASN A 46 14.81 -0.97 5.33
CA ASN A 46 15.85 -0.85 4.32
C ASN A 46 15.36 -1.22 2.91
N SER A 47 14.04 -1.28 2.70
CA SER A 47 13.47 -1.50 1.37
C SER A 47 13.97 -0.44 0.39
N ILE A 48 14.36 -0.86 -0.81
CA ILE A 48 14.88 0.02 -1.87
C ILE A 48 13.89 1.13 -2.21
N THR A 49 12.59 0.84 -2.15
CA THR A 49 11.53 1.81 -2.47
C THR A 49 11.30 2.83 -1.36
N ASN A 50 11.77 2.57 -0.13
CA ASN A 50 11.51 3.38 1.07
C ASN A 50 10.01 3.70 1.29
N ALA A 51 9.13 2.83 0.79
CA ALA A 51 7.69 3.08 0.74
C ALA A 51 7.07 3.28 2.13
N LEU A 52 7.54 2.53 3.14
CA LEU A 52 7.05 2.66 4.52
C LEU A 52 7.22 4.09 5.07
N THR A 53 8.40 4.67 4.88
CA THR A 53 8.70 6.04 5.35
C THR A 53 7.84 7.07 4.62
N LEU A 54 7.66 6.90 3.30
CA LEU A 54 6.85 7.79 2.49
C LEU A 54 5.37 7.73 2.89
N PHE A 55 4.83 6.54 3.13
CA PHE A 55 3.46 6.36 3.58
C PHE A 55 3.22 6.93 4.97
N ARG A 56 4.13 6.70 5.93
CA ARG A 56 4.07 7.32 7.27
C ARG A 56 4.07 8.84 7.21
N THR A 57 4.91 9.40 6.35
CA THR A 57 5.00 10.85 6.14
C THR A 57 3.70 11.39 5.56
N ALA A 58 3.12 10.69 4.57
CA ALA A 58 1.85 11.07 3.96
C ALA A 58 0.70 11.00 4.99
N ALA A 59 0.60 9.92 5.76
CA ALA A 59 -0.38 9.75 6.84
C ALA A 59 -0.27 10.86 7.89
N SER A 60 0.96 11.17 8.33
CA SER A 60 1.21 12.25 9.28
C SER A 60 0.87 13.65 8.73
N SER A 61 0.91 13.84 7.42
CA SER A 61 0.61 15.13 6.77
C SER A 61 -0.89 15.39 6.57
N MET A 62 -1.74 14.40 6.84
CA MET A 62 -3.19 14.44 6.63
C MET A 62 -3.92 13.74 7.78
N GLN A 63 -3.61 14.16 9.01
CA GLN A 63 -4.20 13.61 10.25
C GLN A 63 -5.73 13.80 10.34
N ASP A 64 -6.30 14.72 9.53
CA ASP A 64 -7.74 14.95 9.45
C ASP A 64 -8.41 14.19 8.29
N ALA A 65 -7.72 13.20 7.70
CA ALA A 65 -8.31 12.32 6.68
C ALA A 65 -9.47 11.51 7.27
N THR A 66 -10.65 11.61 6.66
CA THR A 66 -11.83 10.84 7.08
C THR A 66 -11.80 9.41 6.55
N HIS A 67 -11.03 9.17 5.48
CA HIS A 67 -10.83 7.85 4.89
C HIS A 67 -9.36 7.65 4.52
N ILE A 68 -8.82 6.49 4.87
CA ILE A 68 -7.52 6.01 4.38
C ILE A 68 -7.79 4.78 3.50
N LEU A 69 -7.30 4.80 2.26
CA LEU A 69 -7.34 3.70 1.33
C LEU A 69 -5.91 3.17 1.13
N VAL A 70 -5.72 1.87 1.29
CA VAL A 70 -4.44 1.21 1.05
C VAL A 70 -4.59 0.23 -0.11
N HIS A 71 -3.79 0.40 -1.16
CA HIS A 71 -3.79 -0.44 -2.36
C HIS A 71 -2.39 -1.01 -2.58
N LEU A 72 -2.15 -2.15 -1.94
CA LEU A 72 -0.89 -2.91 -1.96
C LEU A 72 -1.22 -4.41 -2.06
N GLY A 73 -0.23 -5.22 -2.41
CA GLY A 73 -0.34 -6.68 -2.39
C GLY A 73 -0.37 -7.34 -3.76
N GLU A 74 -0.60 -6.57 -4.84
CA GLU A 74 -0.50 -7.10 -6.20
C GLU A 74 0.91 -7.61 -6.47
N VAL A 75 1.94 -6.80 -6.16
CA VAL A 75 3.33 -7.16 -6.39
C VAL A 75 3.75 -8.37 -5.54
N ASP A 76 3.24 -8.47 -4.31
CA ASP A 76 3.48 -9.61 -3.41
C ASP A 76 2.90 -10.91 -3.94
N CYS A 77 1.71 -10.85 -4.55
CA CYS A 77 1.00 -12.01 -5.10
C CYS A 77 1.29 -12.26 -6.59
N GLY A 78 2.09 -11.38 -7.20
CA GLY A 78 2.43 -11.41 -8.61
C GLY A 78 3.52 -12.43 -8.94
N PHE A 79 4.23 -12.19 -10.04
CA PHE A 79 5.22 -13.10 -10.62
C PHE A 79 6.23 -13.66 -9.60
N VAL A 80 6.74 -12.83 -8.69
CA VAL A 80 7.81 -13.19 -7.75
C VAL A 80 7.41 -14.35 -6.86
N MET A 81 6.14 -14.40 -6.40
CA MET A 81 5.65 -15.47 -5.53
C MET A 81 5.76 -16.85 -6.20
N TRP A 82 5.31 -16.92 -7.45
CA TRP A 82 5.37 -18.13 -8.28
C TRP A 82 6.79 -18.51 -8.65
N TRP A 83 7.63 -17.52 -8.97
CA TRP A 83 9.03 -17.75 -9.28
C TRP A 83 9.80 -18.31 -8.08
N ARG A 84 9.58 -17.78 -6.87
CA ARG A 84 10.21 -18.29 -5.64
C ARG A 84 9.78 -19.72 -5.33
N GLN A 85 8.51 -20.06 -5.56
CA GLN A 85 8.06 -21.44 -5.43
C GLN A 85 8.78 -22.37 -6.42
N GLN A 86 8.87 -21.98 -7.70
CA GLN A 86 9.56 -22.80 -8.70
C GLN A 86 11.07 -22.89 -8.47
N LYS A 87 11.71 -21.80 -8.04
CA LYS A 87 13.17 -21.70 -7.96
C LYS A 87 13.73 -22.24 -6.65
N TYR A 88 13.03 -22.00 -5.55
CA TYR A 88 13.49 -22.29 -4.18
C TYR A 88 12.60 -23.26 -3.41
N GLY A 89 11.46 -23.68 -3.98
CA GLY A 89 10.51 -24.56 -3.29
C GLY A 89 9.80 -23.88 -2.12
N GLU A 90 9.73 -22.54 -2.12
CA GLU A 90 9.08 -21.78 -1.07
C GLU A 90 7.54 -21.84 -1.19
N PRO A 91 6.82 -22.41 -0.20
CA PRO A 91 5.38 -22.62 -0.31
C PRO A 91 4.62 -21.31 -0.54
N ILE A 92 3.71 -21.32 -1.51
CA ILE A 92 2.88 -20.16 -1.87
C ILE A 92 2.05 -19.70 -0.68
N GLU A 93 1.49 -20.64 0.08
CA GLU A 93 0.69 -20.36 1.26
C GLU A 93 1.51 -19.67 2.34
N HIS A 94 2.82 -19.96 2.44
CA HIS A 94 3.70 -19.28 3.37
C HIS A 94 3.94 -17.83 2.93
N GLN A 95 4.29 -17.62 1.66
CA GLN A 95 4.50 -16.27 1.09
C GLN A 95 3.24 -15.39 1.22
N MET A 96 2.06 -15.98 0.98
CA MET A 96 0.78 -15.30 1.14
C MET A 96 0.50 -14.92 2.60
N ARG A 97 0.76 -15.82 3.55
CA ARG A 97 0.61 -15.51 4.99
C ARG A 97 1.52 -14.37 5.41
N GLU A 98 2.76 -14.34 4.92
CA GLU A 98 3.68 -13.22 5.20
C GLU A 98 3.16 -11.91 4.59
N SER A 99 2.70 -11.92 3.33
CA SER A 99 2.11 -10.72 2.72
C SER A 99 0.93 -10.18 3.55
N LEU A 100 0.00 -11.06 3.93
CA LEU A 100 -1.16 -10.69 4.74
C LEU A 100 -0.80 -10.18 6.14
N ALA A 101 0.19 -10.80 6.80
CA ALA A 101 0.66 -10.33 8.10
C ALA A 101 1.28 -8.93 7.99
N ALA A 102 2.14 -8.71 6.99
CA ALA A 102 2.76 -7.40 6.75
C ALA A 102 1.72 -6.32 6.45
N TYR A 103 0.74 -6.65 5.61
CA TYR A 103 -0.35 -5.76 5.26
C TYR A 103 -1.18 -5.41 6.51
N SER A 104 -1.54 -6.41 7.31
CA SER A 104 -2.36 -6.22 8.52
C SER A 104 -1.63 -5.36 9.56
N ASP A 105 -0.35 -5.62 9.79
CA ASP A 105 0.49 -4.82 10.70
C ASP A 105 0.50 -3.34 10.26
N PHE A 106 0.64 -3.09 8.96
CA PHE A 106 0.64 -1.74 8.42
C PHE A 106 -0.72 -1.04 8.58
N ILE A 107 -1.84 -1.74 8.38
CA ILE A 107 -3.18 -1.17 8.63
C ILE A 107 -3.37 -0.82 10.10
N LEU A 108 -2.96 -1.71 11.01
CA LEU A 108 -3.03 -1.45 12.46
C LEU A 108 -2.17 -0.25 12.87
N GLU A 109 -0.99 -0.11 12.26
CA GLU A 109 -0.14 1.05 12.47
C GLU A 109 -0.86 2.34 12.04
N LEU A 110 -1.43 2.39 10.83
CA LEU A 110 -2.17 3.56 10.34
C LEU A 110 -3.38 3.90 11.22
N GLN A 111 -4.09 2.90 11.73
CA GLN A 111 -5.19 3.10 12.67
C GLN A 111 -4.73 3.72 14.00
N SER A 112 -3.50 3.46 14.43
CA SER A 112 -2.95 4.07 15.65
C SER A 112 -2.48 5.53 15.47
N MET A 113 -2.31 5.97 14.21
CA MET A 113 -1.86 7.32 13.87
C MET A 113 -3.00 8.33 13.71
N ASN A 114 -4.24 7.85 13.53
CA ASN A 114 -5.42 8.65 13.19
C ASN A 114 -6.42 8.72 14.35
#